data_AF-A0A1Y4JHG0-F1
#
_entry.id   AF-A0A1Y4JHG0-F1
#
_cell.length_a   1.000
_cell.length_b   1.000
_cell.length_c   1.000
_cell.angle_alpha   90.00
_cell.angle_beta   90.00
_cell.angle_gamma   90.00
#
_symmetry.space_group_name_H-M   'P 1'
#
loop_
_entity.id
_entity.type
_entity.pdbx_description
1 polymer ?
#
loop_
_entity_poly.entity_id
_entity_poly.type
_entity_poly.pdbx_seq_one_letter_code
_entity_poly.pdbx_strand_id
1 'polypeptide(L)'
;MDVQAAEKEEIKEDQPADSLFLTVDELFRLGVENSLRLQADALDEAMAYERGKTARTSRLPDLQIGLRGGVVGQPVVFQRGLSDAVRPDTPDWSQNYAIDFTQPLYEGGRIRYAIRRADLQTHAAALRSASDRADVKLELLEQYMSLFSLYKQREVLMRNIEESELRLKDIRQMKKEGLITNNDVLRSEMQLTNDRLSLTETENSLALVSQQLDILLGLDENRMLLPDTSLLRRSVALQEYDTYVEEAYLNDPAMQLLRKQTEIAKNEVRLTKAEALPSISLYASNTLARPVSRTMADMYNNAWNFGLSVSYPLSSLYKNNHRVKESKFAVQMNLNAEEQKKQQVRVTVRTAFLRHREALRQVDALKLSVHQAEENYRIMQNRYLNQLAILTDLLDANAVRLNAELQLTSARTQVIYTYFQLERACGRL
;
A
#
# COMPACT_ATOMS: atom_id res chain seq x y z
N MET A 1 -7.45 -41.94 7.52
CA MET A 1 -7.39 -41.05 6.34
C MET A 1 -8.78 -40.71 5.80
N ASP A 2 -9.86 -41.34 6.28
CA ASP A 2 -11.20 -41.18 5.69
C ASP A 2 -12.16 -40.22 6.41
N VAL A 3 -11.76 -39.58 7.52
CA VAL A 3 -12.66 -38.64 8.24
C VAL A 3 -12.59 -37.22 7.65
N GLN A 4 -11.44 -36.81 7.11
CA GLN A 4 -11.29 -35.49 6.45
C GLN A 4 -11.87 -35.45 5.03
N ALA A 5 -12.10 -36.61 4.42
CA ALA A 5 -12.78 -36.70 3.11
C ALA A 5 -14.30 -36.59 3.28
N ALA A 6 -14.85 -37.28 4.29
CA ALA A 6 -16.28 -37.20 4.64
C ALA A 6 -16.69 -35.78 5.09
N GLU A 7 -15.88 -35.10 5.90
CA GLU A 7 -16.15 -33.72 6.36
C GLU A 7 -16.08 -32.68 5.20
N LYS A 8 -15.36 -33.00 4.11
CA LYS A 8 -15.36 -32.17 2.88
C LYS A 8 -16.53 -32.44 1.95
N GLU A 9 -17.13 -33.63 2.01
CA GLU A 9 -18.34 -33.97 1.25
C GLU A 9 -19.60 -33.42 1.93
N GLU A 10 -19.67 -33.43 3.27
CA GLU A 10 -20.84 -32.94 4.01
C GLU A 10 -21.01 -31.41 3.93
N ILE A 11 -19.93 -30.65 3.70
CA ILE A 11 -19.96 -29.18 3.50
C ILE A 11 -20.45 -28.79 2.08
N LYS A 12 -20.58 -29.75 1.14
CA LYS A 12 -21.02 -29.49 -0.23
C LYS A 12 -22.54 -29.51 -0.44
N GLU A 13 -23.32 -30.10 0.47
CA GLU A 13 -24.74 -30.36 0.24
C GLU A 13 -25.69 -29.19 0.56
N ASP A 14 -25.19 -28.09 1.17
CA ASP A 14 -26.02 -26.92 1.52
C ASP A 14 -25.42 -25.57 1.10
N GLN A 15 -24.59 -25.56 0.04
CA GLN A 15 -24.01 -24.32 -0.49
C GLN A 15 -24.97 -23.62 -1.46
N PRO A 16 -25.32 -22.34 -1.26
CA PRO A 16 -25.99 -21.57 -2.30
C PRO A 16 -25.11 -21.54 -3.55
N ALA A 17 -25.73 -21.63 -4.72
CA ALA A 17 -25.10 -21.85 -6.03
C ALA A 17 -24.07 -20.78 -6.47
N ASP A 18 -23.80 -19.77 -5.64
CA ASP A 18 -22.92 -18.63 -5.92
C ASP A 18 -21.90 -18.36 -4.77
N SER A 19 -21.55 -19.39 -4.00
CA SER A 19 -20.53 -19.28 -2.93
C SER A 19 -19.14 -19.73 -3.40
N LEU A 20 -18.09 -18.98 -3.00
CA LEU A 20 -16.70 -19.23 -3.37
C LEU A 20 -15.87 -19.57 -2.13
N PHE A 21 -15.29 -20.77 -2.10
CA PHE A 21 -14.30 -21.14 -1.08
C PHE A 21 -12.98 -20.40 -1.36
N LEU A 22 -12.47 -19.68 -0.36
CA LEU A 22 -11.30 -18.84 -0.50
C LEU A 22 -10.24 -19.18 0.54
N THR A 23 -9.03 -19.51 0.07
CA THR A 23 -7.85 -19.67 0.92
C THR A 23 -7.10 -18.34 1.08
N VAL A 24 -6.26 -18.18 2.12
CA VAL A 24 -5.45 -16.96 2.28
C VAL A 24 -4.46 -16.75 1.12
N ASP A 25 -3.94 -17.83 0.54
CA ASP A 25 -3.05 -17.72 -0.62
C ASP A 25 -3.81 -17.21 -1.86
N GLU A 26 -5.04 -17.68 -2.08
CA GLU A 26 -5.91 -17.18 -3.15
C GLU A 26 -6.38 -15.75 -2.91
N LEU A 27 -6.70 -15.41 -1.65
CA LEU A 27 -7.01 -14.04 -1.21
C LEU A 27 -5.86 -13.10 -1.58
N PHE A 28 -4.62 -13.47 -1.24
CA PHE A 28 -3.45 -12.66 -1.59
C PHE A 28 -3.21 -12.59 -3.08
N ARG A 29 -3.40 -13.69 -3.82
CA ARG A 29 -3.23 -13.69 -5.28
C ARG A 29 -4.23 -12.74 -5.94
N LEU A 30 -5.53 -12.94 -5.70
CA LEU A 30 -6.61 -12.14 -6.30
C LEU A 30 -6.53 -10.67 -5.87
N GLY A 31 -6.31 -10.43 -4.58
CA GLY A 31 -6.20 -9.07 -4.06
C GLY A 31 -4.98 -8.32 -4.57
N VAL A 32 -3.84 -8.99 -4.78
CA VAL A 32 -2.66 -8.35 -5.40
C VAL A 32 -2.88 -8.06 -6.88
N GLU A 33 -3.54 -8.96 -7.60
CA GLU A 33 -3.81 -8.83 -9.04
C GLU A 33 -4.80 -7.69 -9.35
N ASN A 34 -5.85 -7.56 -8.53
CA ASN A 34 -6.92 -6.60 -8.75
C ASN A 34 -6.80 -5.30 -7.93
N SER A 35 -5.79 -5.16 -7.06
CA SER A 35 -5.59 -3.93 -6.29
C SER A 35 -5.24 -2.74 -7.19
N LEU A 36 -6.12 -1.73 -7.20
CA LEU A 36 -5.88 -0.46 -7.90
C LEU A 36 -4.65 0.28 -7.38
N ARG A 37 -4.32 0.14 -6.08
CA ARG A 37 -3.11 0.72 -5.48
C ARG A 37 -1.85 0.10 -6.10
N LEU A 38 -1.81 -1.22 -6.26
CA LEU A 38 -0.67 -1.91 -6.86
C LEU A 38 -0.59 -1.70 -8.38
N GLN A 39 -1.73 -1.53 -9.05
CA GLN A 39 -1.75 -1.11 -10.46
C GLN A 39 -1.16 0.30 -10.63
N ALA A 40 -1.48 1.23 -9.73
CA ALA A 40 -0.85 2.56 -9.72
C ALA A 40 0.66 2.48 -9.46
N ASP A 41 1.09 1.64 -8.51
CA ASP A 41 2.52 1.42 -8.26
C ASP A 41 3.25 0.83 -9.47
N ALA A 42 2.62 -0.11 -10.20
CA ALA A 42 3.18 -0.68 -11.42
C ALA A 42 3.35 0.38 -12.53
N LEU A 43 2.40 1.31 -12.65
CA LEU A 43 2.53 2.46 -13.55
C LEU A 43 3.65 3.41 -13.10
N ASP A 44 3.78 3.68 -11.81
CA ASP A 44 4.86 4.50 -11.25
C ASP A 44 6.25 3.87 -11.48
N GLU A 45 6.37 2.54 -11.38
CA GLU A 45 7.57 1.80 -11.75
C GLU A 45 7.89 1.92 -13.24
N ALA A 46 6.89 1.72 -14.12
CA ALA A 46 7.05 1.87 -15.56
C ALA A 46 7.48 3.31 -15.92
N MET A 47 6.87 4.31 -15.29
CA MET A 47 7.27 5.72 -15.44
C MET A 47 8.70 5.96 -14.95
N ALA A 48 9.12 5.37 -13.82
CA ALA A 48 10.48 5.47 -13.34
C ALA A 48 11.49 4.82 -14.29
N TYR A 49 11.12 3.70 -14.92
CA TYR A 49 11.93 3.04 -15.94
C TYR A 49 12.08 3.89 -17.20
N GLU A 50 10.99 4.48 -17.70
CA GLU A 50 11.03 5.40 -18.85
C GLU A 50 11.83 6.68 -18.55
N ARG A 51 11.75 7.23 -17.33
CA ARG A 51 12.65 8.31 -16.89
C ARG A 51 14.12 7.91 -16.97
N GLY A 52 14.45 6.64 -16.68
CA GLY A 52 15.78 6.07 -16.88
C GLY A 52 16.23 6.08 -18.34
N LYS A 53 15.35 5.68 -19.27
CA LYS A 53 15.63 5.79 -20.71
C LYS A 53 15.80 7.23 -21.16
N THR A 54 14.93 8.14 -20.74
CA THR A 54 15.03 9.58 -21.05
C THR A 54 16.33 10.21 -20.51
N ALA A 55 16.79 9.78 -19.33
CA ALA A 55 18.09 10.22 -18.83
C ALA A 55 19.26 9.71 -19.70
N ARG A 56 19.14 8.53 -20.33
CA ARG A 56 20.14 7.97 -21.24
C ARG A 56 20.10 8.64 -22.62
N THR A 57 18.92 9.01 -23.13
CA THR A 57 18.79 9.76 -24.38
C THR A 57 19.39 11.16 -24.29
N SER A 58 19.58 11.71 -23.08
CA SER A 58 20.34 12.95 -22.88
C SER A 58 21.82 12.86 -23.32
N ARG A 59 22.32 11.67 -23.68
CA ARG A 59 23.64 11.48 -24.32
C ARG A 59 23.60 11.59 -25.85
N LEU A 60 22.42 11.53 -26.45
CA LEU A 60 22.24 11.59 -27.89
C LEU A 60 22.31 13.04 -28.38
N PRO A 61 22.54 13.26 -29.68
CA PRO A 61 22.51 14.60 -30.23
C PRO A 61 21.08 15.13 -30.27
N ASP A 62 20.95 16.43 -30.07
CA ASP A 62 19.72 17.18 -30.23
C ASP A 62 19.72 17.85 -31.61
N LEU A 63 18.60 17.74 -32.33
CA LEU A 63 18.41 18.35 -33.65
C LEU A 63 17.14 19.22 -33.58
N GLN A 64 17.29 20.51 -33.82
CA GLN A 64 16.21 21.48 -33.76
C GLN A 64 16.05 22.18 -35.10
N ILE A 65 14.80 22.37 -35.53
CA ILE A 65 14.46 23.17 -36.71
C ILE A 65 13.67 24.37 -36.21
N GLY A 66 14.21 25.57 -36.42
CA GLY A 66 13.63 26.83 -36.01
C GLY A 66 13.17 27.65 -37.19
N LEU A 67 11.97 28.22 -37.11
CA LEU A 67 11.49 29.27 -37.99
C LEU A 67 11.19 30.50 -37.13
N ARG A 68 11.79 31.64 -37.47
CA ARG A 68 11.46 32.93 -36.87
C ARG A 68 11.15 33.93 -37.97
N GLY A 69 9.94 34.46 -38.01
CA GLY A 69 9.54 35.52 -38.91
C GLY A 69 8.94 36.70 -38.15
N GLY A 70 9.11 37.91 -38.65
CA GLY A 70 8.54 39.10 -38.03
C GLY A 70 8.87 40.39 -38.78
N VAL A 71 8.14 41.45 -38.43
CA VAL A 71 8.38 42.78 -38.96
C VAL A 71 9.57 43.42 -38.23
N VAL A 72 10.52 43.95 -38.97
CA VAL A 72 11.69 44.66 -38.45
C VAL A 72 11.46 46.16 -38.60
N GLY A 73 11.62 46.89 -37.49
CA GLY A 73 11.56 48.35 -37.52
C GLY A 73 12.79 48.94 -38.21
N GLN A 74 12.57 50.03 -38.96
CA GLN A 74 13.66 50.75 -39.62
C GLN A 74 14.70 51.23 -38.60
N PRO A 75 15.97 50.83 -38.72
CA PRO A 75 17.02 51.27 -37.81
C PRO A 75 17.39 52.72 -38.09
N VAL A 76 17.73 53.46 -37.03
CA VAL A 76 18.34 54.79 -37.14
C VAL A 76 19.84 54.63 -37.02
N VAL A 77 20.57 54.97 -38.08
CA VAL A 77 22.03 54.82 -38.16
C VAL A 77 22.68 56.20 -38.09
N PHE A 78 23.64 56.37 -37.18
CA PHE A 78 24.39 57.62 -37.02
C PHE A 78 25.75 57.49 -37.72
N GLN A 79 25.91 58.15 -38.87
CA GLN A 79 27.11 57.98 -39.71
C GLN A 79 28.24 58.97 -39.36
N ARG A 80 27.90 60.14 -38.80
CA ARG A 80 28.85 61.20 -38.42
C ARG A 80 28.48 61.80 -37.05
N GLY A 81 28.72 61.02 -36.00
CA GLY A 81 28.35 61.40 -34.62
C GLY A 81 26.84 61.34 -34.36
N LEU A 82 26.42 61.62 -33.13
CA LEU A 82 25.00 61.51 -32.71
C LEU A 82 24.07 62.56 -33.34
N SER A 83 24.60 63.53 -34.08
CA SER A 83 23.84 64.61 -34.74
C SER A 83 23.39 64.29 -36.17
N ASP A 84 24.02 63.31 -36.83
CA ASP A 84 23.75 62.97 -38.24
C ASP A 84 23.05 61.61 -38.33
N ALA A 85 21.74 61.64 -38.03
CA ALA A 85 20.88 60.46 -38.03
C ALA A 85 20.35 60.19 -39.44
N VAL A 86 20.70 59.03 -39.99
CA VAL A 86 20.24 58.54 -41.29
C VAL A 86 19.35 57.32 -41.08
N ARG A 87 18.23 57.26 -41.79
CA ARG A 87 17.35 56.07 -41.83
C ARG A 87 17.56 55.37 -43.17
N PRO A 88 18.43 54.36 -43.24
CA PRO A 88 18.63 53.60 -44.47
C PRO A 88 17.35 52.87 -44.85
N ASP A 89 17.11 52.77 -46.16
CA ASP A 89 16.05 51.91 -46.68
C ASP A 89 16.40 50.46 -46.35
N THR A 90 15.54 49.82 -45.55
CA THR A 90 15.80 48.52 -44.93
C THR A 90 14.57 47.65 -45.09
N PRO A 91 14.74 46.34 -45.31
CA PRO A 91 13.60 45.44 -45.45
C PRO A 91 12.79 45.41 -44.15
N ASP A 92 11.49 45.56 -44.29
CA ASP A 92 10.50 45.61 -43.21
C ASP A 92 10.11 44.20 -42.72
N TRP A 93 10.41 43.17 -43.49
CA TRP A 93 10.19 41.76 -43.14
C TRP A 93 11.50 41.02 -42.89
N SER A 94 11.58 40.30 -41.77
CA SER A 94 12.67 39.35 -41.47
C SER A 94 12.14 37.95 -41.28
N GLN A 95 12.88 36.98 -41.80
CA GLN A 95 12.64 35.56 -41.64
C GLN A 95 13.95 34.78 -41.57
N ASN A 96 14.00 33.85 -40.63
CA ASN A 96 15.15 32.99 -40.35
C ASN A 96 14.67 31.55 -40.25
N TYR A 97 15.25 30.68 -41.07
CA TYR A 97 15.13 29.24 -40.98
C TYR A 97 16.45 28.70 -40.46
N ALA A 98 16.45 28.01 -39.33
CA ALA A 98 17.65 27.47 -38.70
C ALA A 98 17.50 25.96 -38.50
N ILE A 99 18.56 25.21 -38.79
CA ILE A 99 18.72 23.82 -38.39
C ILE A 99 19.92 23.79 -37.45
N ASP A 100 19.67 23.49 -36.17
CA ASP A 100 20.67 23.45 -35.11
C ASP A 100 20.88 22.02 -34.64
N PHE A 101 22.14 21.58 -34.61
CA PHE A 101 22.57 20.29 -34.10
C PHE A 101 23.47 20.53 -32.89
N THR A 102 23.19 19.87 -31.76
CA THR A 102 24.02 19.95 -30.54
C THR A 102 24.24 18.57 -29.94
N GLN A 103 25.49 18.18 -29.77
CA GLN A 103 25.89 16.93 -29.11
C GLN A 103 26.68 17.25 -27.84
N PRO A 104 26.17 16.92 -26.64
CA PRO A 104 26.97 17.04 -25.43
C PRO A 104 28.10 16.00 -25.45
N LEU A 105 29.35 16.46 -25.31
CA LEU A 105 30.53 15.58 -25.20
C LEU A 105 30.92 15.40 -23.74
N TYR A 106 30.88 16.49 -22.97
CA TYR A 106 31.19 16.50 -21.55
C TYR A 106 30.34 17.56 -20.84
N GLU A 107 29.76 17.22 -19.69
CA GLU A 107 28.83 18.10 -18.94
C GLU A 107 29.18 18.08 -17.45
N GLY A 108 30.47 18.09 -17.10
CA GLY A 108 30.89 17.95 -15.69
C GLY A 108 30.50 16.62 -15.02
N GLY A 109 30.07 15.62 -15.81
CA GLY A 109 29.47 14.39 -15.30
C GLY A 109 27.97 14.47 -14.99
N ARG A 110 27.30 15.60 -15.25
CA ARG A 110 25.86 15.82 -15.00
C ARG A 110 24.99 14.73 -15.64
N ILE A 111 25.21 14.41 -16.92
CA ILE A 111 24.47 13.35 -17.62
C ILE A 111 24.68 11.98 -16.94
N ARG A 112 25.91 11.67 -16.52
CA ARG A 112 26.22 10.39 -15.85
C ARG A 112 25.49 10.27 -14.51
N TYR A 113 25.53 11.32 -13.69
CA TYR A 113 24.86 11.30 -12.39
C TYR A 113 23.33 11.41 -12.53
N ALA A 114 22.81 12.05 -13.58
CA ALA A 114 21.37 12.07 -13.88
C ALA A 114 20.85 10.66 -14.21
N ILE A 115 21.60 9.90 -15.02
CA ILE A 115 21.29 8.49 -15.32
C ILE A 115 21.32 7.65 -14.03
N ARG A 116 22.39 7.80 -13.23
CA ARG A 116 22.48 7.09 -11.94
C ARG A 116 21.32 7.45 -11.00
N ARG A 117 20.88 8.71 -10.97
CA ARG A 117 19.73 9.14 -10.17
C ARG A 117 18.46 8.43 -10.64
N ALA A 118 18.22 8.41 -11.96
CA ALA A 118 17.06 7.76 -12.54
C ALA A 118 17.07 6.24 -12.25
N ASP A 119 18.20 5.56 -12.40
CA ASP A 119 18.33 4.14 -12.06
C ASP A 119 18.02 3.89 -10.58
N LEU A 120 18.53 4.72 -9.66
CA LEU A 120 18.22 4.62 -8.23
C LEU A 120 16.74 4.88 -7.93
N GLN A 121 16.10 5.81 -8.66
CA GLN A 121 14.67 6.09 -8.54
C GLN A 121 13.82 4.92 -9.03
N THR A 122 14.25 4.18 -10.07
CA THR A 122 13.59 2.94 -10.49
C THR A 122 13.62 1.88 -9.38
N HIS A 123 14.77 1.68 -8.74
CA HIS A 123 14.86 0.75 -7.60
C HIS A 123 14.03 1.20 -6.40
N ALA A 124 13.97 2.52 -6.14
CA ALA A 124 13.12 3.08 -5.09
C ALA A 124 11.62 2.86 -5.37
N ALA A 125 11.19 3.00 -6.63
CA ALA A 125 9.81 2.70 -7.02
C ALA A 125 9.46 1.22 -6.78
N ALA A 126 10.34 0.30 -7.18
CA ALA A 126 10.14 -1.14 -6.93
C ALA A 126 10.05 -1.49 -5.44
N LEU A 127 10.90 -0.89 -4.60
CA LEU A 127 10.86 -1.11 -3.15
C LEU A 127 9.59 -0.52 -2.51
N ARG A 128 9.08 0.59 -3.07
CA ARG A 128 7.80 1.16 -2.64
C ARG A 128 6.65 0.22 -2.97
N SER A 129 6.57 -0.29 -4.20
CA SER A 129 5.54 -1.28 -4.58
C SER A 129 5.62 -2.54 -3.72
N ALA A 130 6.84 -3.02 -3.39
CA ALA A 130 7.01 -4.16 -2.49
C ALA A 130 6.47 -3.88 -1.07
N SER A 131 6.69 -2.67 -0.54
CA SER A 131 6.12 -2.27 0.76
C SER A 131 4.59 -2.20 0.70
N ASP A 132 4.06 -1.56 -0.34
CA ASP A 132 2.62 -1.36 -0.51
C ASP A 132 1.90 -2.70 -0.74
N ARG A 133 2.52 -3.64 -1.46
CA ARG A 133 2.03 -5.02 -1.61
C ARG A 133 1.88 -5.72 -0.27
N ALA A 134 2.87 -5.59 0.61
CA ALA A 134 2.83 -6.21 1.92
C ALA A 134 1.76 -5.57 2.82
N ASP A 135 1.51 -4.27 2.69
CA ASP A 135 0.42 -3.57 3.39
C ASP A 135 -0.96 -4.01 2.88
N VAL A 136 -1.15 -4.09 1.56
CA VAL A 136 -2.40 -4.58 0.94
C VAL A 136 -2.70 -6.01 1.38
N LYS A 137 -1.71 -6.91 1.42
CA LYS A 137 -1.91 -8.27 1.93
C LYS A 137 -2.37 -8.28 3.38
N LEU A 138 -1.80 -7.45 4.25
CA LEU A 138 -2.19 -7.41 5.66
C LEU A 138 -3.61 -6.84 5.85
N GLU A 139 -3.99 -5.83 5.08
CA GLU A 139 -5.35 -5.26 5.07
C GLU A 139 -6.38 -6.28 4.58
N LEU A 140 -6.09 -7.01 3.50
CA LEU A 140 -6.94 -8.10 3.01
C LEU A 140 -7.11 -9.19 4.06
N LEU A 141 -6.01 -9.56 4.75
CA LEU A 141 -6.05 -10.55 5.81
C LEU A 141 -6.94 -10.10 6.97
N GLU A 142 -6.92 -8.82 7.34
CA GLU A 142 -7.77 -8.27 8.40
C GLU A 142 -9.26 -8.48 8.06
N GLN A 143 -9.67 -8.10 6.85
CA GLN A 143 -11.04 -8.28 6.38
C GLN A 143 -11.43 -9.75 6.29
N TYR A 144 -10.52 -10.59 5.82
CA TYR A 144 -10.72 -12.03 5.75
C TYR A 144 -10.87 -12.69 7.14
N MET A 145 -10.10 -12.23 8.14
CA MET A 145 -10.24 -12.68 9.53
C MET A 145 -11.55 -12.19 10.17
N SER A 146 -12.02 -11.00 9.80
CA SER A 146 -13.34 -10.49 10.19
C SER A 146 -14.47 -11.36 9.64
N LEU A 147 -14.42 -11.68 8.33
CA LEU A 147 -15.36 -12.58 7.68
C LEU A 147 -15.40 -13.95 8.39
N PHE A 148 -14.23 -14.52 8.68
CA PHE A 148 -14.13 -15.77 9.41
C PHE A 148 -14.81 -15.71 10.78
N SER A 149 -14.58 -14.63 11.55
CA SER A 149 -15.19 -14.44 12.86
C SER A 149 -16.71 -14.38 12.77
N LEU A 150 -17.26 -13.72 11.75
CA LEU A 150 -18.70 -13.63 11.52
C LEU A 150 -19.33 -14.99 11.19
N TYR A 151 -18.68 -15.81 10.36
CA TYR A 151 -19.16 -17.17 10.08
C TYR A 151 -19.25 -18.02 11.35
N LYS A 152 -18.21 -17.96 12.19
CA LYS A 152 -18.20 -18.70 13.45
C LYS A 152 -19.18 -18.15 14.48
N GLN A 153 -19.39 -16.83 14.51
CA GLN A 153 -20.42 -16.21 15.32
C GLN A 153 -21.82 -16.67 14.89
N ARG A 154 -22.09 -16.71 13.58
CA ARG A 154 -23.34 -17.24 13.02
C ARG A 154 -23.57 -18.70 13.45
N GLU A 155 -22.56 -19.56 13.32
CA GLU A 155 -22.63 -20.97 13.74
C GLU A 155 -22.98 -21.13 15.23
N VAL A 156 -22.29 -20.37 16.10
CA VAL A 156 -22.53 -20.37 17.55
C VAL A 156 -23.95 -19.86 17.89
N LEU A 157 -24.39 -18.78 17.24
CA LEU A 157 -25.73 -18.22 17.45
C LEU A 157 -26.84 -19.17 16.99
N MET A 158 -26.69 -19.81 15.82
CA MET A 158 -27.66 -20.79 15.32
C MET A 158 -27.82 -21.95 16.29
N ARG A 159 -26.71 -22.52 16.78
CA ARG A 159 -26.73 -23.58 17.79
C ARG A 159 -27.40 -23.12 19.09
N ASN A 160 -27.09 -21.91 19.57
CA ASN A 160 -27.72 -21.37 20.78
C ASN A 160 -29.23 -21.11 20.59
N ILE A 161 -29.68 -20.68 19.41
CA ILE A 161 -31.10 -20.53 19.07
C ILE A 161 -31.82 -21.88 19.13
N GLU A 162 -31.24 -22.92 18.53
CA GLU A 162 -31.80 -24.28 18.57
C GLU A 162 -31.96 -24.78 20.02
N GLU A 163 -30.91 -24.64 20.84
CA GLU A 163 -30.96 -25.00 22.27
C GLU A 163 -31.99 -24.14 23.04
N SER A 164 -32.11 -22.86 22.72
CA SER A 164 -33.08 -21.94 23.31
C SER A 164 -34.52 -22.30 22.96
N GLU A 165 -34.79 -22.78 21.75
CA GLU A 165 -36.10 -23.25 21.31
C GLU A 165 -36.53 -24.52 22.05
N LEU A 166 -35.61 -25.48 22.20
CA LEU A 166 -35.84 -26.69 22.99
C LEU A 166 -36.15 -26.33 24.44
N ARG A 167 -35.35 -25.45 25.05
CA ARG A 167 -35.56 -25.00 26.42
C ARG A 167 -36.90 -24.27 26.59
N LEU A 168 -37.30 -23.42 25.64
CA LEU A 168 -38.59 -22.73 25.68
C LEU A 168 -39.77 -23.72 25.61
N LYS A 169 -39.63 -24.82 24.87
CA LYS A 169 -40.63 -25.89 24.82
C LYS A 169 -40.82 -26.53 26.19
N ASP A 170 -39.73 -26.83 26.91
CA ASP A 170 -39.77 -27.41 28.25
C ASP A 170 -40.38 -26.44 29.27
N ILE A 171 -39.98 -25.16 29.23
CA ILE A 171 -40.55 -24.09 30.06
C ILE A 171 -42.06 -23.96 29.84
N ARG A 172 -42.54 -23.98 28.59
CA ARG A 172 -43.97 -23.96 28.27
C ARG A 172 -44.72 -25.18 28.82
N GLN A 173 -44.08 -26.35 28.86
CA GLN A 173 -44.66 -27.55 29.44
C GLN A 173 -44.74 -27.46 30.97
N MET A 174 -43.67 -27.04 31.63
CA MET A 174 -43.65 -26.79 33.08
C MET A 174 -44.69 -25.74 33.51
N LYS A 175 -44.94 -24.73 32.67
CA LYS A 175 -46.02 -23.75 32.89
C LYS A 175 -47.41 -24.40 32.86
N LYS A 176 -47.67 -25.30 31.91
CA LYS A 176 -48.95 -26.04 31.83
C LYS A 176 -49.17 -26.92 33.05
N GLU A 177 -48.09 -27.45 33.62
CA GLU A 177 -48.09 -28.24 34.85
C GLU A 177 -48.15 -27.38 36.13
N GLY A 178 -48.12 -26.05 35.99
CA GLY A 178 -48.20 -25.10 37.11
C GLY A 178 -46.91 -24.95 37.92
N LEU A 179 -45.77 -25.44 37.41
CA LEU A 179 -44.49 -25.47 38.12
C LEU A 179 -43.70 -24.15 38.04
N ILE A 180 -43.97 -23.31 37.04
CA ILE A 180 -43.25 -22.06 36.79
C ILE A 180 -44.20 -20.91 36.48
N THR A 181 -43.68 -19.68 36.45
CA THR A 181 -44.47 -18.47 36.24
C THR A 181 -44.65 -18.12 34.76
N ASN A 182 -45.66 -17.31 34.45
CA ASN A 182 -45.78 -16.71 33.10
C ASN A 182 -44.62 -15.76 32.77
N ASN A 183 -43.98 -15.16 33.78
CA ASN A 183 -42.83 -14.29 33.60
C ASN A 183 -41.63 -15.06 33.04
N ASP A 184 -41.43 -16.30 33.50
CA ASP A 184 -40.34 -17.16 33.02
C ASP A 184 -40.48 -17.47 31.52
N VAL A 185 -41.71 -17.69 31.05
CA VAL A 185 -42.02 -17.91 29.63
C VAL A 185 -41.72 -16.65 28.83
N LEU A 186 -42.19 -15.48 29.28
CA LEU A 186 -41.96 -14.21 28.61
C LEU A 186 -40.47 -13.86 28.53
N ARG A 187 -39.69 -14.11 29.58
CA ARG A 187 -38.24 -13.90 29.59
C ARG A 187 -37.51 -14.79 28.58
N SER A 188 -37.92 -16.05 28.50
CA SER A 188 -37.33 -17.00 27.54
C SER A 188 -37.67 -16.63 26.09
N GLU A 189 -38.91 -16.18 25.83
CA GLU A 189 -39.34 -15.68 24.52
C GLU A 189 -38.60 -14.40 24.12
N MET A 190 -38.38 -13.49 25.06
CA MET A 190 -37.58 -12.28 24.84
C MET A 190 -36.13 -12.63 24.50
N GLN A 191 -35.50 -13.56 25.23
CA GLN A 191 -34.14 -14.00 24.93
C GLN A 191 -34.03 -14.62 23.54
N LEU A 192 -34.95 -15.52 23.19
CA LEU A 192 -34.98 -16.13 21.85
C LEU A 192 -35.16 -15.08 20.74
N THR A 193 -35.96 -14.04 21.00
CA THR A 193 -36.15 -12.92 20.06
C THR A 193 -34.85 -12.13 19.89
N ASN A 194 -34.13 -11.85 20.97
CA ASN A 194 -32.83 -11.16 20.92
C ASN A 194 -31.75 -11.99 20.23
N ASP A 195 -31.72 -13.31 20.47
CA ASP A 195 -30.79 -14.23 19.81
C ASP A 195 -31.03 -14.25 18.29
N ARG A 196 -32.31 -14.32 17.86
CA ARG A 196 -32.69 -14.25 16.45
C ARG A 196 -32.36 -12.90 15.80
N LEU A 197 -32.55 -11.79 16.52
CA LEU A 197 -32.13 -10.48 16.03
C LEU A 197 -30.61 -10.42 15.82
N SER A 198 -29.83 -10.94 16.79
CA SER A 198 -28.36 -11.01 16.69
C SER A 198 -27.90 -11.87 15.51
N LEU A 199 -28.61 -12.95 15.20
CA LEU A 199 -28.37 -13.75 14.00
C LEU A 199 -28.58 -12.94 12.72
N THR A 200 -29.71 -12.25 12.58
CA THR A 200 -30.00 -11.38 11.42
C THR A 200 -28.95 -10.28 11.25
N GLU A 201 -28.50 -9.65 12.34
CA GLU A 201 -27.43 -8.64 12.32
C GLU A 201 -26.09 -9.23 11.86
N THR A 202 -25.77 -10.45 12.30
CA THR A 202 -24.56 -11.17 11.90
C THR A 202 -24.61 -11.55 10.42
N GLU A 203 -25.77 -12.00 9.92
CA GLU A 203 -25.97 -12.34 8.50
C GLU A 203 -25.84 -11.11 7.59
N ASN A 204 -26.40 -9.97 8.01
CA ASN A 204 -26.22 -8.70 7.29
C ASN A 204 -24.75 -8.26 7.28
N SER A 205 -24.05 -8.38 8.41
CA SER A 205 -22.63 -8.04 8.51
C SER A 205 -21.77 -8.95 7.63
N LEU A 206 -22.14 -10.22 7.51
CA LEU A 206 -21.46 -11.18 6.64
C LEU A 206 -21.67 -10.86 5.16
N ALA A 207 -22.87 -10.45 4.76
CA ALA A 207 -23.14 -9.96 3.40
C ALA A 207 -22.30 -8.71 3.08
N LEU A 208 -22.23 -7.74 3.99
CA LEU A 208 -21.46 -6.50 3.82
C LEU A 208 -19.94 -6.77 3.70
N VAL A 209 -19.38 -7.60 4.59
CA VAL A 209 -17.95 -7.94 4.57
C VAL A 209 -17.61 -8.78 3.33
N SER A 210 -18.52 -9.66 2.89
CA SER A 210 -18.34 -10.42 1.65
C SER A 210 -18.30 -9.48 0.44
N GLN A 211 -19.27 -8.56 0.31
CA GLN A 211 -19.27 -7.56 -0.76
C GLN A 211 -18.00 -6.70 -0.74
N GLN A 212 -17.56 -6.25 0.44
CA GLN A 212 -16.33 -5.46 0.57
C GLN A 212 -15.11 -6.24 0.08
N LEU A 213 -15.02 -7.52 0.40
CA LEU A 213 -13.96 -8.39 -0.10
C LEU A 213 -14.11 -8.65 -1.61
N ASP A 214 -15.32 -8.84 -2.15
CA ASP A 214 -15.53 -8.98 -3.59
C ASP A 214 -14.99 -7.77 -4.35
N ILE A 215 -15.28 -6.55 -3.89
CA ILE A 215 -14.76 -5.32 -4.47
C ILE A 215 -13.22 -5.29 -4.43
N LEU A 216 -12.62 -5.64 -3.29
CA LEU A 216 -11.16 -5.65 -3.13
C LEU A 216 -10.47 -6.74 -3.99
N LEU A 217 -11.16 -7.84 -4.23
CA LEU A 217 -10.69 -8.97 -5.02
C LEU A 217 -11.03 -8.87 -6.51
N GLY A 218 -11.80 -7.85 -6.93
CA GLY A 218 -12.26 -7.67 -8.31
C GLY A 218 -13.26 -8.74 -8.76
N LEU A 219 -14.05 -9.27 -7.82
CA LEU A 219 -15.12 -10.25 -8.06
C LEU A 219 -16.48 -9.56 -8.22
N ASP A 220 -17.49 -10.33 -8.61
CA ASP A 220 -18.88 -9.86 -8.63
C ASP A 220 -19.38 -9.64 -7.18
N GLU A 221 -20.06 -8.51 -6.95
CA GLU A 221 -20.39 -7.97 -5.61
C GLU A 221 -21.45 -8.77 -4.83
N ASN A 222 -22.04 -9.80 -5.46
CA ASN A 222 -23.12 -10.59 -4.86
C ASN A 222 -22.67 -12.00 -4.41
N ARG A 223 -21.37 -12.27 -4.40
CA ARG A 223 -20.87 -13.61 -4.07
C ARG A 223 -20.67 -13.79 -2.57
N MET A 224 -21.03 -14.97 -2.09
CA MET A 224 -20.83 -15.31 -0.69
C MET A 224 -19.48 -16.01 -0.52
N LEU A 225 -18.53 -15.32 0.11
CA LEU A 225 -17.19 -15.86 0.30
C LEU A 225 -17.16 -16.80 1.51
N LEU A 226 -16.63 -18.01 1.34
CA LEU A 226 -16.48 -19.02 2.40
C LEU A 226 -15.00 -19.13 2.79
N PRO A 227 -14.60 -18.69 4.00
CA PRO A 227 -13.19 -18.71 4.40
C PRO A 227 -12.72 -20.12 4.77
N ASP A 228 -11.52 -20.49 4.32
CA ASP A 228 -10.81 -21.68 4.77
C ASP A 228 -10.47 -21.62 6.28
N THR A 229 -10.83 -22.69 6.99
CA THR A 229 -10.58 -22.89 8.43
C THR A 229 -9.23 -23.57 8.72
N SER A 230 -8.55 -24.10 7.70
CA SER A 230 -7.35 -24.94 7.86
C SER A 230 -6.21 -24.23 8.59
N LEU A 231 -6.06 -22.91 8.37
CA LEU A 231 -5.01 -22.08 8.94
C LEU A 231 -5.07 -21.96 10.47
N LEU A 232 -6.24 -22.15 11.08
CA LEU A 232 -6.42 -22.08 12.54
C LEU A 232 -5.77 -23.24 13.28
N ARG A 233 -5.45 -24.33 12.56
CA ARG A 233 -4.84 -25.53 13.13
C ARG A 233 -3.32 -25.51 13.03
N ARG A 234 -2.73 -24.51 12.35
CA ARG A 234 -1.28 -24.42 12.16
C ARG A 234 -0.63 -23.80 13.39
N SER A 235 0.14 -24.59 14.13
CA SER A 235 1.03 -24.05 15.16
C SER A 235 2.35 -23.61 14.51
N VAL A 236 2.72 -22.35 14.72
CA VAL A 236 4.04 -21.85 14.35
C VAL A 236 4.79 -21.52 15.63
N ALA A 237 5.96 -22.14 15.82
CA ALA A 237 6.80 -21.86 16.97
C ALA A 237 7.43 -20.47 16.81
N LEU A 238 7.32 -19.64 17.85
CA LEU A 238 8.00 -18.36 17.93
C LEU A 238 9.52 -18.57 17.99
N GLN A 239 10.25 -17.86 17.12
CA GLN A 239 11.71 -17.76 17.18
C GLN A 239 12.13 -16.74 18.25
N GLU A 240 13.43 -16.59 18.47
CA GLU A 240 13.97 -15.57 19.36
C GLU A 240 13.71 -14.15 18.81
N TYR A 241 13.47 -13.21 19.72
CA TYR A 241 13.13 -11.82 19.36
C TYR A 241 14.23 -11.16 18.51
N ASP A 242 15.50 -11.39 18.84
CA ASP A 242 16.62 -10.74 18.16
C ASP A 242 16.74 -11.20 16.70
N THR A 243 16.42 -12.46 16.40
CA THR A 243 16.35 -12.98 15.02
C THR A 243 15.36 -12.19 14.16
N TYR A 244 14.17 -11.89 14.69
CA TYR A 244 13.16 -11.11 13.98
C TYR A 244 13.63 -9.67 13.71
N VAL A 245 14.39 -9.06 14.62
CA VAL A 245 14.92 -7.70 14.44
C VAL A 245 16.00 -7.66 13.36
N GLU A 246 16.92 -8.62 13.37
CA GLU A 246 17.98 -8.71 12.36
C GLU A 246 17.41 -8.88 10.95
N GLU A 247 16.42 -9.77 10.81
CA GLU A 247 15.74 -9.97 9.54
C GLU A 247 14.97 -8.73 9.09
N ALA A 248 14.26 -8.05 9.99
CA ALA A 248 13.55 -6.82 9.66
C ALA A 248 14.49 -5.75 9.09
N TYR A 249 15.72 -5.63 9.61
CA TYR A 249 16.71 -4.67 9.08
C TYR A 249 17.23 -5.01 7.69
N LEU A 250 17.19 -6.28 7.31
CA LEU A 250 17.65 -6.77 6.01
C LEU A 250 16.51 -6.75 5.00
N ASN A 251 15.32 -7.18 5.39
CA ASN A 251 14.23 -7.51 4.49
C ASN A 251 13.14 -6.42 4.41
N ASP A 252 12.99 -5.52 5.40
CA ASP A 252 11.94 -4.48 5.35
C ASP A 252 12.11 -3.59 4.10
N PRO A 253 11.16 -3.64 3.14
CA PRO A 253 11.25 -2.84 1.92
C PRO A 253 11.28 -1.33 2.20
N ALA A 254 10.61 -0.88 3.28
CA ALA A 254 10.60 0.53 3.66
C ALA A 254 11.97 1.00 4.18
N MET A 255 12.71 0.13 4.88
CA MET A 255 14.10 0.39 5.28
C MET A 255 15.03 0.46 4.06
N GLN A 256 14.88 -0.49 3.12
CA GLN A 256 15.66 -0.50 1.88
C GLN A 256 15.37 0.75 1.02
N LEU A 257 14.11 1.19 0.97
CA LEU A 257 13.68 2.40 0.28
C LEU A 257 14.40 3.64 0.82
N LEU A 258 14.46 3.82 2.15
CA LEU A 258 15.17 4.94 2.76
C LEU A 258 16.67 4.91 2.43
N ARG A 259 17.30 3.73 2.45
CA ARG A 259 18.70 3.59 2.01
C ARG A 259 18.90 4.04 0.56
N LYS A 260 17.97 3.69 -0.34
CA LYS A 260 17.98 4.18 -1.73
C LYS A 260 17.75 5.68 -1.84
N GLN A 261 16.89 6.26 -1.02
CA GLN A 261 16.71 7.72 -0.96
C GLN A 261 17.97 8.44 -0.45
N THR A 262 18.72 7.86 0.49
CA THR A 262 20.04 8.37 0.90
C THR A 262 21.06 8.27 -0.23
N GLU A 263 21.08 7.17 -0.98
CA GLU A 263 21.92 7.04 -2.18
C GLU A 263 21.58 8.10 -3.23
N ILE A 264 20.29 8.37 -3.45
CA ILE A 264 19.80 9.43 -4.35
C ILE A 264 20.28 10.80 -3.86
N ALA A 265 20.14 11.12 -2.57
CA ALA A 265 20.62 12.39 -2.00
C ALA A 265 22.15 12.54 -2.12
N LYS A 266 22.92 11.46 -1.91
CA LYS A 266 24.38 11.45 -2.12
C LYS A 266 24.73 11.69 -3.59
N ASN A 267 23.95 11.13 -4.52
CA ASN A 267 24.13 11.39 -5.94
C ASN A 267 23.74 12.83 -6.32
N GLU A 268 22.74 13.42 -5.66
CA GLU A 268 22.36 14.82 -5.84
C GLU A 268 23.49 15.76 -5.45
N VAL A 269 24.23 15.49 -4.36
CA VAL A 269 25.46 16.25 -4.03
C VAL A 269 26.47 16.23 -5.18
N ARG A 270 26.58 15.12 -5.92
CA ARG A 270 27.49 15.00 -7.07
C ARG A 270 26.95 15.74 -8.29
N LEU A 271 25.64 15.73 -8.51
CA LEU A 271 24.97 16.54 -9.52
C LEU A 271 25.19 18.03 -9.27
N THR A 272 24.92 18.51 -8.05
CA THR A 272 25.14 19.91 -7.67
C THR A 272 26.59 20.32 -7.89
N LYS A 273 27.57 19.47 -7.51
CA LYS A 273 28.99 19.74 -7.80
C LYS A 273 29.31 19.79 -9.29
N ALA A 274 28.68 18.95 -10.11
CA ALA A 274 28.89 18.91 -11.56
C ALA A 274 28.47 20.21 -12.25
N GLU A 275 27.51 20.96 -11.70
CA GLU A 275 27.08 22.27 -12.23
C GLU A 275 28.18 23.36 -12.19
N ALA A 276 29.22 23.17 -11.37
CA ALA A 276 30.37 24.08 -11.32
C ALA A 276 31.54 23.65 -12.21
N LEU A 277 31.43 22.52 -12.91
CA LEU A 277 32.45 22.04 -13.84
C LEU A 277 32.19 22.53 -15.27
N PRO A 278 33.21 22.63 -16.14
CA PRO A 278 33.02 23.03 -17.52
C PRO A 278 32.19 22.02 -18.31
N SER A 279 31.42 22.52 -19.26
CA SER A 279 30.76 21.71 -20.29
C SER A 279 31.42 21.91 -21.66
N ILE A 280 31.42 20.85 -22.46
CA ILE A 280 31.96 20.78 -23.81
C ILE A 280 30.89 20.14 -24.68
N SER A 281 30.43 20.85 -25.69
CA SER A 281 29.48 20.35 -26.69
C SER A 281 30.02 20.55 -28.09
N LEU A 282 29.71 19.61 -28.98
CA LEU A 282 29.85 19.78 -30.41
C LEU A 282 28.57 20.43 -30.93
N TYR A 283 28.69 21.52 -31.68
CA TYR A 283 27.54 22.18 -32.29
C TYR A 283 27.75 22.32 -33.79
N ALA A 284 26.66 22.28 -34.54
CA ALA A 284 26.62 22.67 -35.94
C ALA A 284 25.30 23.40 -36.20
N SER A 285 25.32 24.48 -36.96
CA SER A 285 24.09 25.15 -37.38
C SER A 285 24.14 25.56 -38.84
N ASN A 286 22.97 25.51 -39.48
CA ASN A 286 22.73 26.04 -40.81
C ASN A 286 21.56 27.01 -40.71
N THR A 287 21.78 28.27 -41.08
CA THR A 287 20.77 29.33 -40.99
C THR A 287 20.60 30.01 -42.33
N LEU A 288 19.39 29.93 -42.86
CA LEU A 288 18.92 30.69 -44.00
C LEU A 288 18.14 31.92 -43.50
N ALA A 289 18.74 33.10 -43.64
CA ALA A 289 18.21 34.36 -43.13
C ALA A 289 17.90 35.34 -44.28
N ARG A 290 16.81 36.09 -44.15
CA ARG A 290 16.48 37.26 -44.98
C ARG A 290 15.91 38.35 -44.05
N PRO A 291 16.33 39.62 -44.16
CA PRO A 291 17.38 40.16 -45.04
C PRO A 291 18.79 39.93 -44.48
N VAL A 292 19.80 40.24 -45.27
CA VAL A 292 21.20 40.17 -44.82
C VAL A 292 21.48 41.32 -43.85
N SER A 293 21.50 41.02 -42.55
CA SER A 293 21.55 42.06 -41.49
C SER A 293 22.77 42.99 -41.56
N ARG A 294 23.91 42.51 -42.07
CA ARG A 294 25.16 43.32 -42.17
C ARG A 294 25.14 44.35 -43.29
N THR A 295 24.54 44.02 -44.42
CA THR A 295 24.48 44.89 -45.61
C THR A 295 23.13 45.56 -45.77
N MET A 296 22.15 45.20 -44.92
CA MET A 296 20.76 45.63 -45.00
C MET A 296 20.12 45.31 -46.36
N ALA A 297 20.72 44.37 -47.10
CA ALA A 297 20.27 43.98 -48.42
C ALA A 297 19.14 42.96 -48.31
N ASP A 298 18.10 43.16 -49.11
CA ASP A 298 16.94 42.27 -49.19
C ASP A 298 17.25 40.98 -49.95
N MET A 299 18.10 40.14 -49.36
CA MET A 299 18.57 38.90 -49.96
C MET A 299 18.53 37.77 -48.94
N TYR A 300 18.40 36.55 -49.46
CA TYR A 300 18.62 35.36 -48.66
C TYR A 300 20.12 35.12 -48.50
N ASN A 301 20.54 34.85 -47.28
CA ASN A 301 21.88 34.42 -46.93
C ASN A 301 21.82 33.07 -46.21
N ASN A 302 22.51 32.07 -46.75
CA ASN A 302 22.68 30.78 -46.12
C ASN A 302 24.07 30.71 -45.48
N ALA A 303 24.10 30.64 -44.15
CA ALA A 303 25.34 30.53 -43.39
C ALA A 303 25.34 29.21 -42.61
N TRP A 304 26.44 28.47 -42.68
CA TRP A 304 26.66 27.29 -41.86
C TRP A 304 27.90 27.45 -41.00
N ASN A 305 27.88 26.83 -39.83
CA ASN A 305 29.03 26.76 -38.93
C ASN A 305 29.01 25.42 -38.18
N PHE A 306 30.18 24.98 -37.75
CA PHE A 306 30.34 23.86 -36.83
C PHE A 306 31.53 24.14 -35.94
N GLY A 307 31.51 23.61 -34.72
CA GLY A 307 32.61 23.83 -33.79
C GLY A 307 32.40 23.14 -32.45
N LEU A 308 33.39 23.29 -31.60
CA LEU A 308 33.30 22.90 -30.20
C LEU A 308 32.95 24.15 -29.38
N SER A 309 31.92 24.04 -28.54
CA SER A 309 31.56 25.04 -27.56
C SER A 309 32.03 24.58 -26.19
N VAL A 310 32.84 25.41 -25.54
CA VAL A 310 33.27 25.20 -24.15
C VAL A 310 32.64 26.29 -23.30
N SER A 311 31.80 25.89 -22.33
CA SER A 311 31.17 26.80 -21.39
C SER A 311 31.65 26.50 -19.98
N TYR A 312 32.23 27.49 -19.32
CA TYR A 312 32.66 27.39 -17.94
C TYR A 312 31.97 28.46 -17.08
N PRO A 313 30.98 28.09 -16.25
CA PRO A 313 30.24 29.07 -15.47
C PRO A 313 31.08 29.50 -14.25
N LEU A 314 31.95 30.50 -14.44
CA LEU A 314 32.79 31.05 -13.36
C LEU A 314 31.97 31.52 -12.15
N SER A 315 30.74 31.99 -12.38
CA SER A 315 29.85 32.42 -11.29
C SER A 315 29.37 31.27 -10.40
N SER A 316 29.33 30.04 -10.92
CA SER A 316 29.00 28.85 -10.14
C SER A 316 30.06 28.57 -9.07
N LEU A 317 31.31 29.03 -9.22
CA LEU A 317 32.35 28.78 -8.22
C LEU A 317 32.02 29.39 -6.85
N TYR A 318 31.43 30.58 -6.83
CA TYR A 318 31.02 31.24 -5.58
C TYR A 318 29.52 31.06 -5.26
N LYS A 319 28.65 30.91 -6.27
CA LYS A 319 27.21 30.69 -6.04
C LYS A 319 26.85 29.26 -5.61
N ASN A 320 27.63 28.25 -6.02
CA ASN A 320 27.27 26.85 -5.83
C ASN A 320 27.65 26.30 -4.44
N ASN A 321 28.52 26.98 -3.67
CA ASN A 321 28.95 26.48 -2.36
C ASN A 321 27.78 26.29 -1.38
N HIS A 322 26.81 27.22 -1.40
CA HIS A 322 25.61 27.13 -0.57
C HIS A 322 24.70 25.97 -1.00
N ARG A 323 24.51 25.75 -2.30
CA ARG A 323 23.73 24.62 -2.84
C ARG A 323 24.38 23.27 -2.53
N VAL A 324 25.71 23.17 -2.61
CA VAL A 324 26.43 21.95 -2.20
C VAL A 324 26.27 21.69 -0.70
N LYS A 325 26.32 22.74 0.14
CA LYS A 325 26.12 22.61 1.58
C LYS A 325 24.68 22.18 1.91
N GLU A 326 23.70 22.75 1.23
CA GLU A 326 22.29 22.33 1.30
C GLU A 326 22.11 20.86 0.91
N SER A 327 22.64 20.42 -0.24
CA SER A 327 22.56 19.01 -0.65
C SER A 327 23.24 18.07 0.36
N LYS A 328 24.34 18.50 1.01
CA LYS A 328 24.97 17.72 2.09
C LYS A 328 24.07 17.62 3.33
N PHE A 329 23.35 18.69 3.69
CA PHE A 329 22.38 18.63 4.77
C PHE A 329 21.21 17.72 4.43
N ALA A 330 20.76 17.67 3.17
CA ALA A 330 19.75 16.70 2.73
C ALA A 330 20.24 15.25 2.91
N VAL A 331 21.52 14.96 2.68
CA VAL A 331 22.10 13.62 2.98
C VAL A 331 22.06 13.33 4.48
N GLN A 332 22.44 14.28 5.34
CA GLN A 332 22.39 14.10 6.79
C GLN A 332 20.96 13.91 7.30
N MET A 333 19.99 14.63 6.72
CA MET A 333 18.57 14.46 7.01
C MET A 333 18.11 13.03 6.69
N ASN A 334 18.47 12.49 5.53
CA ASN A 334 18.10 11.11 5.18
C ASN A 334 18.83 10.05 6.05
N LEU A 335 20.08 10.29 6.46
CA LEU A 335 20.78 9.42 7.42
C LEU A 335 20.09 9.41 8.79
N ASN A 336 19.63 10.57 9.27
CA ASN A 336 18.85 10.65 10.49
C ASN A 336 17.50 9.93 10.34
N ALA A 337 16.86 10.04 9.17
CA ALA A 337 15.63 9.32 8.86
C ALA A 337 15.83 7.79 8.83
N GLU A 338 16.95 7.29 8.30
CA GLU A 338 17.32 5.87 8.36
C GLU A 338 17.47 5.40 9.82
N GLU A 339 18.16 6.17 10.65
CA GLU A 339 18.36 5.81 12.06
C GLU A 339 17.03 5.84 12.83
N GLN A 340 16.19 6.85 12.60
CA GLN A 340 14.84 6.90 13.14
C GLN A 340 14.00 5.69 12.68
N LYS A 341 14.09 5.30 11.41
CA LYS A 341 13.39 4.11 10.91
C LYS A 341 13.90 2.84 11.58
N LYS A 342 15.20 2.69 11.87
CA LYS A 342 15.70 1.53 12.61
C LYS A 342 15.08 1.45 13.99
N GLN A 343 15.01 2.60 14.69
CA GLN A 343 14.37 2.67 15.99
C GLN A 343 12.89 2.27 15.90
N GLN A 344 12.19 2.76 14.88
CA GLN A 344 10.80 2.41 14.61
C GLN A 344 10.62 0.92 14.31
N VAL A 345 11.48 0.32 13.49
CA VAL A 345 11.46 -1.12 13.17
C VAL A 345 11.57 -1.95 14.45
N ARG A 346 12.48 -1.60 15.39
CA ARG A 346 12.57 -2.29 16.69
C ARG A 346 11.25 -2.22 17.46
N VAL A 347 10.63 -1.04 17.52
CA VAL A 347 9.35 -0.86 18.22
C VAL A 347 8.24 -1.66 17.54
N THR A 348 8.17 -1.64 16.21
CA THR A 348 7.17 -2.37 15.42
C THR A 348 7.32 -3.89 15.60
N VAL A 349 8.54 -4.42 15.45
CA VAL A 349 8.83 -5.86 15.66
C VAL A 349 8.54 -6.26 17.10
N ARG A 350 8.96 -5.46 18.09
CA ARG A 350 8.67 -5.74 19.50
C ARG A 350 7.17 -5.77 19.79
N THR A 351 6.43 -4.83 19.22
CA THR A 351 4.98 -4.76 19.37
C THR A 351 4.32 -5.98 18.75
N ALA A 352 4.62 -6.30 17.49
CA ALA A 352 4.05 -7.46 16.80
C ALA A 352 4.38 -8.78 17.53
N PHE A 353 5.63 -8.94 17.99
CA PHE A 353 6.06 -10.11 18.76
C PHE A 353 5.29 -10.26 20.07
N LEU A 354 5.16 -9.18 20.85
CA LEU A 354 4.43 -9.21 22.12
C LEU A 354 2.93 -9.45 21.91
N ARG A 355 2.33 -8.83 20.89
CA ARG A 355 0.91 -9.03 20.53
C ARG A 355 0.62 -10.45 20.10
N HIS A 356 1.49 -11.06 19.30
CA HIS A 356 1.33 -12.46 18.92
C HIS A 356 1.47 -13.40 20.13
N ARG A 357 2.47 -13.18 20.98
CA ARG A 357 2.64 -13.94 22.23
C ARG A 357 1.46 -13.78 23.19
N GLU A 358 0.89 -12.58 23.28
CA GLU A 358 -0.31 -12.29 24.06
C GLU A 358 -1.51 -13.05 23.50
N ALA A 359 -1.75 -12.99 22.18
CA ALA A 359 -2.86 -13.70 21.52
C ALA A 359 -2.80 -15.22 21.75
N LEU A 360 -1.60 -15.82 21.68
CA LEU A 360 -1.42 -17.26 21.98
C LEU A 360 -1.86 -17.60 23.42
N ARG A 361 -1.42 -16.81 24.40
CA ARG A 361 -1.81 -17.01 25.81
C ARG A 361 -3.30 -16.75 26.05
N GLN A 362 -3.87 -15.77 25.37
CA GLN A 362 -5.28 -15.43 25.46
C GLN A 362 -6.15 -16.59 24.96
N VAL A 363 -5.77 -17.23 23.86
CA VAL A 363 -6.45 -18.45 23.38
C VAL A 363 -6.41 -19.56 24.42
N ASP A 364 -5.28 -19.81 25.07
CA ASP A 364 -5.19 -20.86 26.09
C ASP A 364 -6.03 -20.55 27.33
N ALA A 365 -6.07 -19.29 27.78
CA ALA A 365 -6.94 -18.86 28.87
C ALA A 365 -8.44 -18.97 28.52
N LEU A 366 -8.82 -18.56 27.31
CA LEU A 366 -10.21 -18.60 26.85
C LEU A 366 -10.72 -20.02 26.62
N LYS A 367 -9.85 -20.98 26.23
CA LYS A 367 -10.23 -22.41 26.20
C LYS A 367 -10.68 -22.89 27.57
N LEU A 368 -9.96 -22.53 28.63
CA LEU A 368 -10.34 -22.87 30.00
C LEU A 368 -11.64 -22.15 30.41
N SER A 369 -11.77 -20.87 30.05
CA SER A 369 -12.98 -20.08 30.32
C SER A 369 -14.24 -20.70 29.69
N VAL A 370 -14.16 -21.12 28.42
CA VAL A 370 -15.26 -21.83 27.73
C VAL A 370 -15.62 -23.11 28.47
N HIS A 371 -14.64 -23.94 28.81
CA HIS A 371 -14.89 -25.18 29.55
C HIS A 371 -15.58 -24.94 30.91
N GLN A 372 -15.15 -23.92 31.65
CA GLN A 372 -15.77 -23.54 32.93
C GLN A 372 -17.19 -22.99 32.75
N ALA A 373 -17.43 -22.20 31.70
CA ALA A 373 -18.74 -21.65 31.39
C ALA A 373 -19.74 -22.74 30.94
N GLU A 374 -19.28 -23.71 30.15
CA GLU A 374 -20.05 -24.91 29.78
C GLU A 374 -20.47 -25.72 31.00
N GLU A 375 -19.55 -25.98 31.93
CA GLU A 375 -19.85 -26.74 33.15
C GLU A 375 -20.79 -25.97 34.09
N ASN A 376 -20.60 -24.65 34.22
CA ASN A 376 -21.51 -23.80 34.99
C ASN A 376 -22.93 -23.81 34.38
N TYR A 377 -23.05 -23.68 33.06
CA TYR A 377 -24.33 -23.78 32.36
C TYR A 377 -24.98 -25.14 32.59
N ARG A 378 -24.22 -26.24 32.49
CA ARG A 378 -24.71 -27.61 32.78
C ARG A 378 -25.26 -27.75 34.20
N ILE A 379 -24.55 -27.21 35.20
CA ILE A 379 -24.99 -27.24 36.60
C ILE A 379 -26.26 -26.42 36.79
N MET A 380 -26.29 -25.19 36.27
CA MET A 380 -27.46 -24.30 36.40
C MET A 380 -28.68 -24.85 35.68
N GLN A 381 -28.49 -25.47 34.51
CA GLN A 381 -29.56 -26.14 33.78
C GLN A 381 -30.15 -27.27 34.61
N ASN A 382 -29.32 -28.14 35.18
CA ASN A 382 -29.79 -29.23 36.06
C ASN A 382 -30.48 -28.69 37.32
N ARG A 383 -29.96 -27.64 37.96
CA ARG A 383 -30.60 -27.03 39.13
C ARG A 383 -31.96 -26.43 38.79
N TYR A 384 -32.07 -25.75 37.65
CA TYR A 384 -33.33 -25.17 37.18
C TYR A 384 -34.38 -26.26 36.88
N LEU A 385 -34.00 -27.34 36.17
CA LEU A 385 -34.89 -28.46 35.88
C LEU A 385 -35.41 -29.16 37.15
N ASN A 386 -34.61 -29.16 38.22
CA ASN A 386 -35.00 -29.67 39.54
C ASN A 386 -35.62 -28.60 40.46
N GLN A 387 -35.94 -27.40 39.95
CA GLN A 387 -36.56 -26.29 40.70
C GLN A 387 -35.71 -25.75 41.87
N LEU A 388 -34.39 -25.93 41.79
CA LEU A 388 -33.39 -25.50 42.78
C LEU A 388 -32.67 -24.19 42.40
N ALA A 389 -33.04 -23.57 41.29
CA ALA A 389 -32.53 -22.29 40.78
C ALA A 389 -33.64 -21.55 40.01
N ILE A 390 -33.52 -20.22 39.91
CA ILE A 390 -34.44 -19.38 39.15
C ILE A 390 -33.99 -19.26 37.68
N LEU A 391 -34.93 -18.95 36.78
CA LEU A 391 -34.63 -18.88 35.33
C LEU A 391 -33.54 -17.85 35.01
N THR A 392 -33.48 -16.74 35.74
CA THR A 392 -32.46 -15.70 35.50
C THR A 392 -31.05 -16.25 35.65
N ASP A 393 -30.78 -17.07 36.66
CA ASP A 393 -29.46 -17.68 36.87
C ASP A 393 -29.06 -18.59 35.70
N LEU A 394 -30.03 -19.30 35.12
CA LEU A 394 -29.83 -20.14 33.94
C LEU A 394 -29.56 -19.30 32.68
N LEU A 395 -30.33 -18.23 32.46
CA LEU A 395 -30.14 -17.34 31.31
C LEU A 395 -28.80 -16.59 31.41
N ASP A 396 -28.41 -16.16 32.60
CA ASP A 396 -27.12 -15.53 32.87
C ASP A 396 -25.97 -16.51 32.60
N ALA A 397 -26.08 -17.76 33.06
CA ALA A 397 -25.10 -18.80 32.76
C ALA A 397 -24.99 -19.10 31.24
N ASN A 398 -26.12 -19.09 30.51
CA ASN A 398 -26.11 -19.25 29.06
C ASN A 398 -25.41 -18.07 28.36
N ALA A 399 -25.70 -16.83 28.79
CA ALA A 399 -25.07 -15.64 28.24
C ALA A 399 -23.54 -15.64 28.47
N VAL A 400 -23.08 -16.08 29.65
CA VAL A 400 -21.65 -16.25 29.95
C VAL A 400 -21.00 -17.31 29.05
N ARG A 401 -21.65 -18.47 28.85
CA ARG A 401 -21.16 -19.52 27.93
C ARG A 401 -21.06 -18.99 26.50
N LEU A 402 -22.12 -18.38 25.99
CA LEU A 402 -22.17 -17.81 24.64
C LEU A 402 -21.06 -16.78 24.42
N ASN A 403 -20.89 -15.84 25.35
CA ASN A 403 -19.85 -14.82 25.26
C ASN A 403 -18.43 -15.44 25.29
N ALA A 404 -18.20 -16.45 26.14
CA ALA A 404 -16.91 -17.14 26.19
C ALA A 404 -16.57 -17.83 24.86
N GLU A 405 -17.54 -18.48 24.21
CA GLU A 405 -17.34 -19.13 22.90
C GLU A 405 -17.03 -18.12 21.79
N LEU A 406 -17.75 -17.00 21.76
CA LEU A 406 -17.50 -15.90 20.82
C LEU A 406 -16.11 -15.27 21.04
N GLN A 407 -15.72 -15.05 22.29
CA GLN A 407 -14.39 -14.54 22.63
C GLN A 407 -13.28 -15.50 22.20
N LEU A 408 -13.44 -16.82 22.42
CA LEU A 408 -12.46 -17.81 21.98
C LEU A 408 -12.30 -17.81 20.46
N THR A 409 -13.41 -17.67 19.73
CA THR A 409 -13.41 -17.56 18.27
C THR A 409 -12.61 -16.34 17.80
N SER A 410 -12.91 -15.17 18.36
CA SER A 410 -12.19 -13.92 18.05
C SER A 410 -10.71 -14.01 18.43
N ALA A 411 -10.36 -14.64 19.56
CA ALA A 411 -8.98 -14.82 19.95
C ALA A 411 -8.21 -15.73 18.97
N ARG A 412 -8.86 -16.76 18.42
CA ARG A 412 -8.23 -17.66 17.43
C ARG A 412 -7.93 -16.95 16.11
N THR A 413 -8.82 -16.09 15.62
CA THR A 413 -8.54 -15.27 14.42
C THR A 413 -7.42 -14.27 14.69
N GLN A 414 -7.41 -13.66 15.88
CA GLN A 414 -6.37 -12.72 16.29
C GLN A 414 -4.96 -13.34 16.30
N VAL A 415 -4.83 -14.63 16.65
CA VAL A 415 -3.54 -15.34 16.57
C VAL A 415 -3.01 -15.37 15.13
N ILE A 416 -3.86 -15.64 14.15
CA ILE A 416 -3.44 -15.66 12.73
C ILE A 416 -3.08 -14.26 12.27
N TYR A 417 -3.94 -13.27 12.55
CA TYR A 417 -3.66 -11.88 12.15
C TYR A 417 -2.34 -11.38 12.73
N THR A 418 -2.11 -11.56 14.04
CA THR A 418 -0.87 -11.14 14.70
C THR A 418 0.36 -11.90 14.21
N TYR A 419 0.21 -13.14 13.74
CA TYR A 419 1.28 -13.89 13.10
C TYR A 419 1.71 -13.22 11.79
N PHE A 420 0.78 -12.93 10.89
CA PHE A 420 1.09 -12.24 9.63
C PHE A 420 1.53 -10.79 9.85
N GLN A 421 1.05 -10.13 10.90
CA GLN A 421 1.54 -8.82 11.32
C GLN A 421 3.02 -8.88 11.73
N LEU A 422 3.44 -9.96 12.40
CA LEU A 422 4.85 -10.20 12.72
C LEU A 422 5.66 -10.49 11.45
N GLU A 423 5.15 -11.32 10.53
CA GLU A 423 5.81 -11.60 9.25
C GLU A 423 5.97 -10.32 8.40
N ARG A 424 4.95 -9.43 8.37
CA ARG A 424 5.02 -8.10 7.73
C ARG A 424 6.09 -7.21 8.37
N ALA A 425 6.15 -7.19 9.71
CA ALA A 425 7.14 -6.41 10.45
C ALA A 425 8.58 -6.89 10.20
N CYS A 426 8.76 -8.17 9.88
CA CYS A 426 10.06 -8.78 9.55
C CYS A 426 10.38 -8.72 8.05
N GLY A 427 9.49 -8.21 7.20
CA GLY A 427 9.67 -8.12 5.75
C GLY A 427 9.55 -9.45 5.01
N ARG A 428 8.79 -10.42 5.54
CA ARG A 428 8.56 -11.75 4.93
C ARG A 428 7.22 -11.87 4.20
N LEU A 429 6.31 -10.91 4.36
CA LEU A 429 4.98 -10.84 3.72
C LEU A 429 5.06 -10.17 2.34
#